data_AF-A0A533WTI4-F1
#
_entry.id   AF-A0A533WTI4-F1
#
_cell.length_a   1.000
_cell.length_b   1.000
_cell.length_c   1.000
_cell.angle_alpha   90.00
_cell.angle_beta   90.00
_cell.angle_gamma   90.00
#
_symmetry.space_group_name_H-M   'P 1'
#
loop_
_entity.id
_entity.type
_entity.pdbx_description
1 polymer ?
#
loop_
_entity_poly.entity_id
_entity_poly.type
_entity_poly.pdbx_seq_one_letter_code
_entity_poly.pdbx_strand_id
1 'polypeptide(L)'
;MSRLRYWKLTVEDIRKAQYDPKKVLIWEIKCQKDDQGAHFGVFCYRNGTPWDYDSIKGIAFYHNMISQEEVDGLTKFLKDKFGGEIAEKDHRIFLKNSSEIYQPKEIADLAVELGNKFEVSTELTVELENFTEPEQQQSNLPSSKLLPIPGK
;
A
#
# COMPACT_ATOMS: atom_id res chain seq x y z
N MET A 1 5.34 22.69 -1.06
CA MET A 1 4.52 21.49 -1.31
C MET A 1 4.44 20.64 -0.04
N SER A 2 3.34 20.66 0.71
CA SER A 2 3.15 19.84 1.92
C SER A 2 2.99 18.36 1.54
N ARG A 3 3.49 17.45 2.38
CA ARG A 3 3.21 16.02 2.30
C ARG A 3 2.57 15.61 3.61
N LEU A 4 1.51 14.82 3.52
CA LEU A 4 0.82 14.30 4.69
C LEU A 4 0.79 12.79 4.59
N ARG A 5 1.29 12.12 5.64
CA ARG A 5 1.20 10.67 5.75
C ARG A 5 0.17 10.33 6.79
N TYR A 6 -0.74 9.44 6.44
CA TYR A 6 -1.66 8.81 7.36
C TYR A 6 -1.28 7.35 7.49
N TRP A 7 -1.16 6.86 8.71
CA TRP A 7 -0.69 5.51 9.04
C TRP A 7 -1.59 4.88 10.08
N LYS A 8 -1.51 3.57 10.26
CA LYS A 8 -2.42 2.82 11.13
C LYS A 8 -3.90 2.94 10.75
N LEU A 9 -4.18 3.20 9.47
CA LEU A 9 -5.53 3.32 8.97
C LEU A 9 -6.18 1.93 8.92
N THR A 10 -7.44 1.87 9.30
CA THR A 10 -8.28 0.69 9.12
C THR A 10 -8.87 0.68 7.71
N VAL A 11 -9.40 -0.47 7.29
CA VAL A 11 -10.21 -0.58 6.07
C VAL A 11 -11.34 0.45 6.05
N GLU A 12 -12.02 0.65 7.19
CA GLU A 12 -13.13 1.60 7.29
C GLU A 12 -12.69 3.07 7.20
N ASP A 13 -11.50 3.41 7.72
CA ASP A 13 -10.94 4.76 7.54
C ASP A 13 -10.71 5.05 6.06
N ILE A 14 -10.09 4.11 5.33
CA ILE A 14 -9.82 4.27 3.90
C ILE A 14 -11.11 4.25 3.07
N ARG A 15 -12.06 3.38 3.40
CA ARG A 15 -13.34 3.29 2.67
C ARG A 15 -14.15 4.59 2.74
N LYS A 16 -14.04 5.33 3.85
CA LYS A 16 -14.70 6.63 4.04
C LYS A 16 -13.88 7.80 3.54
N ALA A 17 -12.59 7.59 3.25
CA ALA A 17 -11.68 8.65 2.84
C ALA A 17 -12.09 9.28 1.51
N GLN A 18 -11.89 10.58 1.40
CA GLN A 18 -12.15 11.39 0.23
C GLN A 18 -10.89 12.19 -0.11
N TYR A 19 -10.22 11.81 -1.19
CA TYR A 19 -9.07 12.52 -1.71
C TYR A 19 -8.99 12.34 -3.22
N ASP A 20 -8.32 13.26 -3.91
CA ASP A 20 -7.99 13.07 -5.32
C ASP A 20 -6.91 11.97 -5.44
N PRO A 21 -7.18 10.85 -6.13
CA PRO A 21 -6.22 9.77 -6.34
C PRO A 21 -4.91 10.24 -6.97
N LYS A 22 -4.93 11.34 -7.74
CA LYS A 22 -3.75 11.93 -8.36
C LYS A 22 -2.74 12.46 -7.34
N LYS A 23 -3.19 12.77 -6.12
CA LYS A 23 -2.36 13.27 -5.03
C LYS A 23 -1.70 12.15 -4.21
N VAL A 24 -2.08 10.90 -4.41
CA VAL A 24 -1.46 9.77 -3.70
C VAL A 24 -0.04 9.55 -4.20
N LEU A 25 0.95 9.70 -3.32
CA LEU A 25 2.35 9.40 -3.57
C LEU A 25 2.68 7.92 -3.35
N ILE A 26 2.16 7.37 -2.25
CA ILE A 26 2.29 5.97 -1.88
C ILE A 26 1.04 5.53 -1.12
N TRP A 27 0.64 4.28 -1.31
CA TRP A 27 -0.13 3.55 -0.34
C TRP A 27 0.53 2.21 -0.03
N GLU A 28 0.28 1.70 1.18
CA GLU A 28 0.74 0.41 1.67
C GLU A 28 -0.38 -0.27 2.46
N ILE A 29 -0.51 -1.59 2.28
CA ILE A 29 -1.33 -2.48 3.09
C ILE A 29 -0.36 -3.46 3.77
N LYS A 30 -0.06 -3.20 5.04
CA LYS A 30 0.73 -4.10 5.87
C LYS A 30 -0.17 -5.21 6.40
N CYS A 31 0.24 -6.45 6.19
CA CYS A 31 -0.50 -7.66 6.54
C CYS A 31 0.27 -8.44 7.60
N GLN A 32 -0.21 -8.42 8.85
CA GLN A 32 0.42 -9.14 9.97
C GLN A 32 -0.22 -10.52 10.13
N LYS A 33 0.61 -11.56 10.11
CA LYS A 33 0.18 -12.96 10.26
C LYS A 33 0.22 -13.42 11.72
N ASP A 34 1.26 -13.04 12.44
CA ASP A 34 1.41 -13.36 13.86
C ASP A 34 2.17 -12.27 14.65
N ASP A 35 2.20 -12.44 15.96
CA ASP A 35 2.93 -11.57 16.89
C ASP A 35 4.45 -11.86 16.93
N GLN A 36 4.91 -12.91 16.25
CA GLN A 36 6.32 -13.31 16.19
C GLN A 36 7.08 -12.58 15.07
N GLY A 37 6.37 -11.83 14.24
CA GLY A 37 6.94 -10.94 13.22
C GLY A 37 6.75 -11.46 11.80
N ALA A 38 5.99 -12.54 11.58
CA ALA A 38 5.62 -12.97 10.23
C ALA A 38 4.63 -11.98 9.62
N HIS A 39 5.02 -11.39 8.49
CA HIS A 39 4.20 -10.40 7.79
C HIS A 39 4.61 -10.23 6.34
N PHE A 40 3.73 -9.61 5.57
CA PHE A 40 4.05 -9.05 4.26
C PHE A 40 3.39 -7.69 4.10
N GLY A 41 3.85 -6.88 3.16
CA GLY A 41 3.26 -5.59 2.85
C GLY A 41 3.14 -5.40 1.36
N VAL A 42 1.93 -5.09 0.88
CA VAL A 42 1.64 -4.78 -0.53
C VAL A 42 1.58 -3.27 -0.67
N PHE A 43 2.28 -2.70 -1.64
CA PHE A 43 2.39 -1.25 -1.77
C PHE A 43 2.55 -0.81 -3.22
N CYS A 44 2.31 0.48 -3.46
CA CYS A 44 2.51 1.10 -4.75
C CYS A 44 3.01 2.54 -4.58
N TYR A 45 4.11 2.87 -5.27
CA TYR A 45 4.63 4.23 -5.38
C TYR A 45 4.17 4.84 -6.70
N ARG A 46 3.53 6.01 -6.65
CA ARG A 46 3.12 6.75 -7.86
C ARG A 46 4.27 7.05 -8.80
N ASN A 47 5.48 7.28 -8.29
CA ASN A 47 6.65 7.56 -9.10
C ASN A 47 7.53 6.32 -9.36
N GLY A 48 7.03 5.13 -9.05
CA GLY A 48 7.75 3.88 -9.17
C GLY A 48 8.49 3.49 -7.89
N THR A 49 8.61 2.19 -7.67
CA THR A 49 9.36 1.61 -6.55
C THR A 49 10.84 1.59 -6.88
N PRO A 50 11.73 2.08 -5.99
CA PRO A 50 13.17 2.06 -6.23
C PRO A 50 13.73 0.65 -6.43
N TRP A 51 14.45 0.48 -7.52
CA TRP A 51 15.27 -0.68 -7.86
C TRP A 51 16.65 -0.18 -8.29
N ASP A 52 17.61 -0.17 -7.36
CA ASP A 52 18.93 0.44 -7.59
C ASP A 52 18.78 1.92 -8.02
N TYR A 53 19.23 2.25 -9.23
CA TYR A 53 19.12 3.59 -9.83
C TYR A 53 17.84 3.77 -10.66
N ASP A 54 17.07 2.70 -10.85
CA ASP A 54 15.83 2.70 -11.63
C ASP A 54 14.60 2.81 -10.74
N SER A 55 13.49 3.27 -11.33
CA SER A 55 12.17 3.31 -10.69
C SER A 55 11.21 2.41 -11.45
N ILE A 56 10.74 1.36 -10.77
CA ILE A 56 9.88 0.34 -11.36
C ILE A 56 8.41 0.69 -11.12
N LYS A 57 7.65 0.86 -12.20
CA LYS A 57 6.19 1.05 -12.14
C LYS A 57 5.46 -0.25 -11.86
N GLY A 58 4.32 -0.16 -11.19
CA GLY A 58 3.47 -1.28 -10.80
C GLY A 58 3.45 -1.56 -9.29
N ILE A 59 2.63 -2.53 -8.92
CA ILE A 59 2.51 -3.05 -7.55
C ILE A 59 3.76 -3.82 -7.16
N ALA A 60 4.20 -3.66 -5.92
CA ALA A 60 5.24 -4.46 -5.32
C ALA A 60 4.78 -4.96 -3.94
N PHE A 61 5.42 -6.01 -3.44
CA PHE A 61 5.28 -6.41 -2.06
C PHE A 61 6.61 -6.82 -1.46
N TYR A 62 6.72 -6.69 -0.15
CA TYR A 62 7.81 -7.25 0.64
C TYR A 62 7.25 -8.29 1.60
N HIS A 63 8.11 -9.18 2.09
CA HIS A 63 7.72 -10.20 3.05
C HIS A 63 8.80 -10.47 4.09
N ASN A 64 8.40 -11.03 5.22
CA ASN A 64 9.28 -11.42 6.31
C ASN A 64 8.71 -12.65 7.02
N MET A 65 9.51 -13.71 7.14
CA MET A 65 9.17 -14.94 7.89
C MET A 65 7.84 -15.60 7.50
N ILE A 66 7.40 -15.45 6.25
CA ILE A 66 6.32 -16.27 5.66
C ILE A 66 6.92 -17.37 4.78
N SER A 67 6.18 -18.45 4.55
CA SER A 67 6.65 -19.58 3.75
C SER A 67 6.75 -19.23 2.26
N GLN A 68 7.59 -19.96 1.51
CA GLN A 68 7.67 -19.78 0.05
C GLN A 68 6.34 -20.06 -0.64
N GLU A 69 5.56 -21.03 -0.16
CA GLU A 69 4.22 -21.32 -0.68
C GLU A 69 3.28 -20.11 -0.56
N GLU A 70 3.36 -19.38 0.56
CA GLU A 70 2.59 -18.13 0.74
C GLU A 70 3.09 -17.01 -0.16
N VAL A 71 4.41 -16.88 -0.35
CA VAL A 71 5.00 -15.91 -1.30
C VAL A 71 4.51 -16.19 -2.72
N ASP A 72 4.53 -17.45 -3.15
CA ASP A 72 4.08 -17.88 -4.47
C ASP A 72 2.56 -17.64 -4.63
N GLY A 73 1.79 -17.97 -3.59
CA GLY A 73 0.34 -17.73 -3.53
C GLY A 73 -0.02 -16.25 -3.61
N LEU A 74 0.70 -15.38 -2.91
CA LEU A 74 0.55 -13.93 -2.94
C LEU A 74 0.95 -13.36 -4.31
N THR A 75 2.08 -13.81 -4.86
CA THR A 75 2.56 -13.41 -6.18
C THR A 75 1.53 -13.74 -7.25
N LYS A 76 1.00 -14.97 -7.25
CA LYS A 76 -0.05 -15.38 -8.18
C LYS A 76 -1.31 -14.55 -8.02
N PHE A 77 -1.80 -14.38 -6.78
CA PHE A 77 -2.99 -13.58 -6.50
C PHE A 77 -2.88 -12.14 -7.05
N LEU A 78 -1.76 -11.46 -6.78
CA LEU A 78 -1.56 -10.09 -7.24
C LEU A 78 -1.37 -10.02 -8.75
N LYS A 79 -0.64 -10.97 -9.36
CA LYS A 79 -0.47 -11.03 -10.82
C LYS A 79 -1.79 -11.29 -11.55
N ASP A 80 -2.64 -12.19 -11.04
CA ASP A 80 -3.94 -12.47 -11.63
C ASP A 80 -4.86 -11.22 -11.58
N LYS A 81 -4.69 -10.39 -10.55
CA LYS A 81 -5.48 -9.16 -10.35
C LYS A 81 -4.96 -7.95 -11.13
N PHE A 82 -3.64 -7.72 -11.16
CA PHE A 82 -3.02 -6.50 -11.69
C PHE A 82 -2.16 -6.72 -12.94
N GLY A 83 -1.87 -7.98 -13.30
CA GLY A 83 -0.96 -8.33 -14.38
C GLY A 83 0.50 -8.06 -14.03
N GLY A 84 1.28 -7.67 -15.04
CA GLY A 84 2.69 -7.33 -14.91
C GLY A 84 3.66 -8.52 -14.98
N GLU A 85 4.93 -8.17 -15.16
CA GLU A 85 6.05 -9.11 -15.19
C GLU A 85 6.62 -9.30 -13.79
N ILE A 86 6.81 -10.55 -13.36
CA ILE A 86 7.36 -10.84 -12.04
C ILE A 86 8.87 -10.58 -12.07
N ALA A 87 9.36 -9.85 -11.08
CA ALA A 87 10.78 -9.74 -10.80
C ALA A 87 11.01 -9.74 -9.28
N GLU A 88 12.13 -10.29 -8.84
CA GLU A 88 12.46 -10.44 -7.42
C GLU A 88 13.79 -9.75 -7.10
N LYS A 89 13.85 -9.11 -5.94
CA LYS A 89 15.06 -8.52 -5.39
C LYS A 89 15.03 -8.55 -3.87
N ASP A 90 15.95 -9.32 -3.29
CA ASP A 90 15.98 -9.60 -1.85
C ASP A 90 14.60 -10.13 -1.40
N HIS A 91 14.05 -9.61 -0.31
CA HIS A 91 12.72 -9.97 0.19
C HIS A 91 11.57 -9.16 -0.46
N ARG A 92 11.75 -8.70 -1.71
CA ARG A 92 10.76 -7.92 -2.45
C ARG A 92 10.44 -8.55 -3.79
N ILE A 93 9.16 -8.59 -4.11
CA ILE A 93 8.63 -9.03 -5.39
C ILE A 93 7.96 -7.83 -6.05
N PHE A 94 8.18 -7.68 -7.35
CA PHE A 94 7.69 -6.60 -8.18
C PHE A 94 6.84 -7.19 -9.29
N LEU A 95 5.65 -6.61 -9.51
CA LEU A 95 4.85 -6.83 -10.71
C LEU A 95 5.10 -5.67 -11.66
N LYS A 96 6.22 -5.72 -12.39
CA LYS A 96 6.67 -4.64 -13.28
C LYS A 96 5.60 -4.33 -14.32
N ASN A 97 5.30 -3.04 -14.49
CA ASN A 97 4.30 -2.53 -15.43
C ASN A 97 2.90 -3.11 -15.20
N SER A 98 2.59 -3.58 -13.99
CA SER A 98 1.23 -3.95 -13.61
C SER A 98 0.34 -2.71 -13.48
N SER A 99 -0.97 -2.93 -13.57
CA SER A 99 -1.97 -1.89 -13.30
C SER A 99 -1.86 -1.39 -11.85
N GLU A 100 -1.86 -0.08 -11.68
CA GLU A 100 -1.79 0.59 -10.37
C GLU A 100 -3.19 1.10 -9.95
N ILE A 101 -3.49 1.02 -8.66
CA ILE A 101 -4.72 1.57 -8.07
C ILE A 101 -4.39 2.74 -7.14
N TYR A 102 -5.28 3.71 -7.04
CA TYR A 102 -5.11 4.86 -6.14
C TYR A 102 -6.41 5.33 -5.50
N GLN A 103 -7.55 4.73 -5.88
CA GLN A 103 -8.83 5.09 -5.29
C GLN A 103 -8.94 4.50 -3.88
N PRO A 104 -9.48 5.24 -2.90
CA PRO A 104 -9.67 4.71 -1.55
C PRO A 104 -10.44 3.39 -1.53
N LYS A 105 -11.53 3.29 -2.32
CA LYS A 105 -12.34 2.08 -2.42
C LYS A 105 -11.53 0.87 -2.89
N GLU A 106 -10.72 1.03 -3.94
CA GLU A 106 -9.92 -0.07 -4.50
C GLU A 106 -8.87 -0.58 -3.50
N ILE A 107 -8.23 0.34 -2.77
CA ILE A 107 -7.23 0.02 -1.75
C ILE A 107 -7.89 -0.69 -0.57
N ALA A 108 -9.06 -0.21 -0.10
CA ALA A 108 -9.81 -0.86 0.96
C ALA A 108 -10.28 -2.27 0.56
N ASP A 109 -10.80 -2.43 -0.66
CA ASP A 109 -11.26 -3.73 -1.14
C ASP A 109 -10.09 -4.72 -1.27
N LEU A 110 -8.92 -4.27 -1.77
CA LEU A 110 -7.70 -5.08 -1.78
C LEU A 110 -7.28 -5.52 -0.37
N ALA A 111 -7.34 -4.62 0.62
CA ALA A 111 -6.99 -4.97 2.00
C ALA A 111 -7.94 -6.02 2.61
N VAL A 112 -9.24 -5.95 2.31
CA VAL A 112 -10.19 -6.99 2.74
C VAL A 112 -9.90 -8.32 2.05
N GLU A 113 -9.63 -8.31 0.76
CA GLU A 113 -9.30 -9.53 0.02
C GLU A 113 -8.00 -10.19 0.54
N LEU A 114 -6.96 -9.40 0.78
CA LEU A 114 -5.70 -9.88 1.37
C LEU A 114 -5.93 -10.47 2.76
N GLY A 115 -6.65 -9.74 3.62
CA GLY A 115 -6.97 -10.19 4.98
C GLY A 115 -7.73 -11.51 5.01
N ASN A 116 -8.75 -11.64 4.15
CA ASN A 116 -9.56 -12.86 4.07
C ASN A 116 -8.81 -14.03 3.43
N LYS A 117 -8.05 -13.78 2.35
CA LYS A 117 -7.40 -14.84 1.57
C LYS A 117 -6.21 -15.45 2.28
N PHE A 118 -5.45 -14.65 3.03
CA PHE A 118 -4.23 -15.08 3.71
C PHE A 118 -4.39 -15.19 5.23
N GLU A 119 -5.61 -14.96 5.73
CA GLU A 119 -5.96 -15.01 7.16
C GLU A 119 -5.04 -14.10 8.00
N VAL A 120 -4.92 -12.84 7.58
CA VAL A 120 -4.03 -11.83 8.16
C VAL A 120 -4.80 -10.59 8.61
N SER A 121 -4.28 -9.90 9.62
CA SER A 121 -4.77 -8.57 9.96
C SER A 121 -4.13 -7.52 9.04
N THR A 122 -4.87 -6.45 8.72
CA THR A 122 -4.41 -5.40 7.80
C THR A 122 -4.34 -4.02 8.44
N GLU A 123 -3.25 -3.33 8.16
CA GLU A 123 -3.01 -1.95 8.54
C GLU A 123 -2.63 -1.14 7.30
N LEU A 124 -3.29 -0.02 7.06
CA LEU A 124 -3.10 0.78 5.85
C LEU A 124 -2.33 2.07 6.12
N THR A 125 -1.53 2.47 5.14
CA THR A 125 -0.83 3.76 5.09
C THR A 125 -1.10 4.41 3.74
N VAL A 126 -1.34 5.73 3.74
CA VAL A 126 -1.43 6.55 2.51
C VAL A 126 -0.64 7.84 2.73
N GLU A 127 0.17 8.22 1.74
CA GLU A 127 0.83 9.52 1.69
C GLU A 127 0.29 10.35 0.53
N LEU A 128 -0.05 11.59 0.82
CA LEU A 128 -0.62 12.54 -0.12
C LEU A 128 0.32 13.74 -0.30
N GLU A 129 0.50 14.17 -1.54
CA GLU A 129 1.19 15.42 -1.87
C GLU A 129 0.22 16.57 -2.13
N ASN A 130 0.66 17.79 -1.79
CA ASN A 130 -0.10 19.02 -2.07
C ASN A 130 -1.54 18.97 -1.55
N PHE A 131 -1.72 18.31 -0.40
CA PHE A 131 -3.01 18.21 0.28
C PHE A 131 -3.18 19.45 1.16
N THR A 132 -4.17 20.28 0.82
CA THR A 132 -4.44 21.56 1.47
C THR A 132 -5.26 21.36 2.75
N GLU A 133 -5.29 22.37 3.63
CA GLU A 133 -6.10 22.29 4.87
C GLU A 133 -7.61 22.06 4.60
N PRO A 134 -8.27 22.74 3.63
CA PRO A 134 -9.67 22.45 3.32
C PRO A 134 -9.89 21.02 2.82
N GLU A 135 -9.01 20.50 1.96
CA GLU A 135 -9.07 19.11 1.51
C GLU A 135 -8.88 18.14 2.67
N GLN A 136 -7.95 18.45 3.58
CA GLN A 136 -7.73 17.66 4.79
C GLN A 136 -9.00 17.58 5.66
N GLN A 137 -9.66 18.70 5.90
CA GLN A 137 -10.89 18.77 6.69
C GLN A 137 -12.06 18.00 6.05
N GLN A 138 -12.10 17.95 4.72
CA GLN A 138 -13.13 17.25 3.94
C GLN A 138 -12.77 15.78 3.66
N SER A 139 -11.55 15.35 3.98
CA SER A 139 -11.02 14.06 3.54
C SER A 139 -11.57 12.85 4.29
N ASN A 140 -12.27 13.04 5.41
CA ASN A 140 -12.63 12.00 6.37
C ASN A 140 -11.45 11.16 6.89
N LEU A 141 -10.20 11.51 6.55
CA LEU A 141 -9.03 10.84 7.11
C LEU A 141 -8.86 11.30 8.57
N PRO A 142 -8.71 10.37 9.52
CA PRO A 142 -8.65 10.71 10.93
C PRO A 142 -7.38 11.49 11.26
N SER A 143 -7.55 12.70 11.80
CA SER A 143 -6.45 13.59 12.20
C SER A 143 -5.53 12.96 13.26
N SER A 144 -6.07 12.10 14.13
CA SER A 144 -5.31 11.35 15.13
C SER A 144 -4.31 10.34 14.54
N LYS A 145 -4.49 9.98 13.25
CA LYS A 145 -3.63 9.07 12.51
C LYS A 145 -2.74 9.79 11.49
N LEU A 146 -2.72 11.13 11.54
CA LEU A 146 -1.77 11.90 10.77
C LEU A 146 -0.38 11.74 11.39
N LEU A 147 0.57 11.29 10.61
CA LEU A 147 1.99 11.29 10.94
C LEU A 147 2.63 12.53 10.32
N PRO A 148 3.08 13.51 11.13
CA PRO A 148 3.85 14.63 10.62
C PRO A 148 5.11 14.11 9.93
N ILE A 149 5.44 14.66 8.77
CA ILE A 149 6.74 14.42 8.12
C ILE A 149 7.65 15.58 8.52
N PRO A 150 8.60 15.38 9.46
CA PRO A 150 9.49 16.45 9.89
C PRO A 150 10.46 16.84 8.77
N GLY A 151 10.93 18.09 8.77
CA GLY A 151 12.05 18.52 7.91
C GLY A 151 11.64 19.20 6.61
N LYS A 152 10.69 20.13 6.68
CA LYS A 152 10.55 21.17 5.65
C LYS A 152 10.78 22.52 6.27
#